data_AF-A0A523W6N8-F1
#
_entry.id   AF-A0A523W6N8-F1
#
_cell.length_a   1.000
_cell.length_b   1.000
_cell.length_c   1.000
_cell.angle_alpha   90.00
_cell.angle_beta   90.00
_cell.angle_gamma   90.00
#
_symmetry.space_group_name_H-M   'P 1'
#
loop_
_entity.id
_entity.type
_entity.pdbx_description
1 polymer ?
#
loop_
_entity_poly.entity_id
_entity_poly.type
_entity_poly.pdbx_seq_one_letter_code
_entity_poly.pdbx_strand_id
1 'polypeptide(L)' 'MNKGKVIGIPQALGYYYFYPLWKTFFTQLGFTVKTSGMT' A
#
# COMPACT_ATOMS: atom_id res chain seq x y z
N MET A 1 -8.14 -19.15 -8.49
CA MET A 1 -8.09 -17.95 -7.64
C MET A 1 -6.98 -17.04 -8.15
N ASN A 2 -7.31 -15.93 -8.81
CA ASN A 2 -6.31 -14.92 -9.17
C ASN A 2 -5.64 -14.46 -7.87
N LYS A 3 -4.35 -14.73 -7.69
CA LYS A 3 -3.55 -14.14 -6.62
C LYS A 3 -3.61 -12.62 -6.80
N GLY A 4 -4.53 -11.96 -6.11
CA GLY A 4 -4.58 -10.50 -6.04
C GLY A 4 -3.22 -10.03 -5.57
N LYS A 5 -2.48 -9.29 -6.41
CA LYS A 5 -1.14 -8.84 -6.08
C LYS A 5 -1.27 -7.86 -4.91
N VAL A 6 -0.73 -8.24 -3.76
CA VAL A 6 -0.71 -7.40 -2.54
C VAL A 6 0.59 -6.60 -2.54
N ILE A 7 0.50 -5.29 -2.33
CA ILE A 7 1.67 -4.41 -2.20
C ILE A 7 1.75 -3.95 -0.74
N GLY A 8 2.90 -4.22 -0.12
CA GLY A 8 3.25 -3.70 1.20
C GLY A 8 3.90 -2.32 1.07
N ILE A 9 3.36 -1.30 1.73
CA ILE A 9 4.03 0.01 1.83
C ILE A 9 4.75 0.09 3.17
N PRO A 10 6.10 0.23 3.18
CA PRO A 10 6.84 0.40 4.42
C PRO A 10 6.49 1.73 5.09
N GLN A 11 6.26 1.71 6.41
CA GLN A 11 6.01 2.91 7.22
C GLN A 11 7.31 3.68 7.51
N ALA A 12 8.10 3.94 6.47
CA ALA A 12 9.35 4.70 6.56
C ALA A 12 9.14 6.18 6.18
N LEU A 13 10.22 6.96 6.19
CA LEU A 13 10.26 8.40 5.95
C LEU A 13 9.21 8.89 4.91
N GLY A 14 8.33 9.81 5.33
CA GLY A 14 7.30 10.39 4.48
C GLY A 14 6.05 9.54 4.26
N TYR A 15 5.98 8.31 4.80
CA TYR A 15 4.84 7.40 4.66
C TYR A 15 3.51 8.09 4.93
N TYR A 16 3.33 8.77 6.07
CA TYR A 16 2.04 9.38 6.41
C TYR A 16 1.60 10.49 5.45
N TYR A 17 2.55 11.21 4.86
CA TYR A 17 2.27 12.26 3.89
C TYR A 17 1.87 11.68 2.53
N PHE A 18 2.56 10.65 2.08
CA PHE A 18 2.36 10.09 0.75
C PHE A 18 1.43 8.87 0.73
N TYR A 19 1.08 8.30 1.88
CA TYR A 19 0.25 7.10 1.97
C TYR A 19 -1.09 7.23 1.25
N PRO A 20 -1.85 8.33 1.37
CA PRO A 20 -3.10 8.49 0.63
C PRO A 20 -2.89 8.38 -0.88
N LEU A 21 -1.84 9.04 -1.41
CA LEU A 21 -1.49 9.03 -2.84
C LEU A 21 -1.07 7.64 -3.31
N TRP A 22 -0.26 6.93 -2.53
CA TRP A 22 0.21 5.60 -2.90
C TRP A 22 -0.92 4.59 -2.82
N LYS A 23 -1.77 4.70 -1.80
CA LYS A 23 -2.95 3.87 -1.63
C LYS A 23 -3.88 3.99 -2.83
N THR A 24 -4.21 5.20 -3.27
CA THR A 24 -5.11 5.41 -4.42
C THR A 24 -4.50 4.89 -5.71
N PHE A 25 -3.23 5.22 -5.99
CA PHE A 25 -2.53 4.78 -7.19
C PHE A 25 -2.53 3.26 -7.35
N PHE A 26 -2.10 2.53 -6.32
CA PHE A 26 -2.04 1.07 -6.38
C PHE A 26 -3.42 0.40 -6.36
N THR A 27 -4.40 1.01 -5.69
CA THR A 27 -5.79 0.51 -5.72
C THR A 27 -6.39 0.63 -7.12
N GLN A 28 -6.17 1.75 -7.82
CA GLN A 28 -6.64 1.93 -9.19
C GLN A 28 -5.97 0.97 -10.18
N LEU A 29 -4.73 0.57 -9.91
CA LEU A 29 -4.02 -0.46 -10.68
C LEU A 29 -4.52 -1.89 -10.37
N GLY A 30 -5.48 -2.06 -9.46
CA GLY A 30 -6.04 -3.36 -9.08
C GLY A 30 -5.24 -4.12 -8.01
N PHE A 31 -4.33 -3.44 -7.31
CA PHE A 31 -3.56 -4.02 -6.21
C PHE A 31 -4.24 -3.77 -4.86
N THR A 32 -4.07 -4.71 -3.94
CA THR A 32 -4.47 -4.52 -2.54
C THR A 32 -3.29 -3.97 -1.75
N VAL A 33 -3.43 -2.77 -1.21
CA VAL A 33 -2.40 -2.12 -0.41
C VAL A 33 -2.51 -2.58 1.04
N LYS A 34 -1.42 -3.11 1.60
CA LYS A 34 -1.28 -3.45 3.02
C LYS A 34 -0.11 -2.70 3.64
N THR A 35 -0.18 -2.50 4.94
CA THR A 35 0.84 -1.83 5.73
C THR A 35 1.19 -2.79 6.86
N SER A 36 2.48 -3.02 7.10
CA SER A 36 2.90 -3.77 8.29
C SER A 36 2.50 -2.98 9.53
N GLY A 37 1.97 -3.65 10.56
CA GLY A 37 1.70 -3.01 11.84
C GLY A 37 3.00 -2.59 12.54
N MET A 38 2.90 -1.61 13.43
CA MET A 38 3.99 -1.25 14.34
C MET A 38 4.18 -2.39 15.34
N THR A 39 5.34 -3.05 15.31
CA THR A 39 5.67 -4.11 16.28
C THR A 39 6.08 -3.54 17.62
#